data_AF-A0A7Y6Q936-F1
#
_entry.id   AF-A0A7Y6Q936-F1
#
_cell.length_a   1.000
_cell.length_b   1.000
_cell.length_c   1.000
_cell.angle_alpha   90.00
_cell.angle_beta   90.00
_cell.angle_gamma   90.00
#
_symmetry.space_group_name_H-M   'P 1'
#
loop_
_entity.id
_entity.type
_entity.pdbx_description
1 polymer ?
#
loop_
_entity_poly.entity_id
_entity_poly.type
_entity_poly.pdbx_seq_one_letter_code
_entity_poly.pdbx_strand_id
1 'polypeptide(L)'
;MAKKPKLEHSELAGEFTDDGITVLVDIFRPAGADGGWSLEVISENDDLTTWEEPFPTDEEAFNEFLATVARDGLRSFFEVDPSVH
;
A
#
# COMPACT_ATOMS: atom_id res chain seq x y z
N MET A 1 3.89 -4.73 -28.96
CA MET A 1 3.64 -3.72 -27.92
C MET A 1 2.94 -4.42 -26.77
N ALA A 2 3.59 -4.55 -25.61
CA ALA A 2 2.94 -5.14 -24.44
C ALA A 2 1.85 -4.18 -23.97
N LYS A 3 0.58 -4.60 -23.98
CA LYS A 3 -0.49 -3.86 -23.33
C LYS A 3 -0.13 -3.84 -21.84
N LYS A 4 0.01 -2.65 -21.25
CA LYS A 4 0.09 -2.53 -19.79
C LYS A 4 -1.13 -3.28 -19.22
N PRO A 5 -0.95 -4.24 -18.30
CA PRO A 5 -2.07 -4.89 -17.67
C PRO A 5 -2.95 -3.80 -17.05
N LYS A 6 -4.27 -3.91 -17.24
CA LYS A 6 -5.20 -3.05 -16.54
C LYS A 6 -5.12 -3.43 -15.06
N LEU A 7 -5.00 -2.44 -14.19
CA LEU A 7 -5.09 -2.65 -12.75
C LEU A 7 -6.50 -2.30 -12.30
N GLU A 8 -7.01 -3.04 -11.33
CA GLU A 8 -8.17 -2.65 -10.53
C GLU A 8 -7.67 -2.24 -9.15
N HIS A 9 -8.25 -1.16 -8.61
CA HIS A 9 -7.92 -0.64 -7.29
C HIS A 9 -9.05 -0.97 -6.33
N SER A 10 -8.71 -1.25 -5.08
CA SER A 10 -9.69 -1.48 -4.01
C SER A 10 -10.38 -0.17 -3.64
N GLU A 11 -11.60 -0.27 -3.12
CA GLU A 11 -12.31 0.87 -2.50
C GLU A 11 -11.66 1.32 -1.18
N LEU A 12 -10.77 0.51 -0.60
CA LEU A 12 -9.96 0.84 0.58
C LEU A 12 -8.71 1.65 0.23
N ALA A 13 -8.36 1.75 -1.06
CA ALA A 13 -7.29 2.61 -1.53
C ALA A 13 -7.72 4.09 -1.42
N GLY A 14 -6.80 4.95 -1.00
CA GLY A 14 -7.05 6.37 -0.84
C GLY A 14 -6.07 7.08 0.09
N GLU A 15 -6.30 8.38 0.26
CA GLU A 15 -5.52 9.18 1.20
C GLU A 15 -5.88 8.81 2.64
N PHE A 16 -4.85 8.62 3.46
CA PHE A 16 -4.98 8.39 4.89
C PHE A 16 -4.22 9.48 5.63
N THR A 17 -4.91 10.18 6.54
CA THR A 17 -4.34 11.26 7.34
C THR A 17 -4.48 10.95 8.83
N ASP A 18 -3.36 10.97 9.55
CA ASP A 18 -3.31 10.85 11.01
C ASP A 18 -2.22 11.78 11.58
N ASP A 19 -2.49 12.42 12.73
CA ASP A 19 -1.60 13.41 13.38
C ASP A 19 -1.06 14.52 12.45
N GLY A 20 -1.85 14.90 11.42
CA GLY A 20 -1.47 15.91 10.43
C GLY A 20 -0.48 15.45 9.36
N ILE A 21 -0.22 14.14 9.27
CA ILE A 21 0.60 13.49 8.24
C ILE A 21 -0.32 12.78 7.28
N THR A 22 -0.08 12.91 5.99
CA THR A 22 -0.87 12.23 4.96
C THR A 22 -0.01 11.24 4.18
N VAL A 23 -0.58 10.08 3.87
CA VAL A 23 0.00 9.12 2.93
C VAL A 23 -1.10 8.67 1.96
N LEU A 24 -0.72 8.27 0.76
CA LEU A 24 -1.61 7.61 -0.18
C LEU A 24 -1.43 6.10 -0.05
N VAL A 25 -2.50 5.42 0.36
CA VAL A 25 -2.56 3.96 0.39
C VAL A 25 -3.11 3.50 -0.97
N ASP A 26 -2.29 2.82 -1.76
CA ASP A 26 -2.71 2.21 -3.01
C ASP A 26 -2.79 0.69 -2.86
N ILE A 27 -3.98 0.14 -3.07
CA ILE A 27 -4.26 -1.29 -3.00
C ILE A 27 -4.80 -1.71 -4.35
N PHE A 28 -4.04 -2.52 -5.08
CA PHE A 28 -4.38 -2.86 -6.46
C PHE A 28 -4.02 -4.29 -6.83
N ARG A 29 -4.60 -4.78 -7.92
CA ARG A 29 -4.23 -6.06 -8.53
C ARG A 29 -4.45 -6.04 -10.04
N PRO A 30 -3.88 -6.99 -10.80
CA PRO A 30 -4.21 -7.14 -12.21
C PRO A 30 -5.72 -7.40 -12.39
N ALA A 31 -6.37 -6.60 -13.23
CA ALA A 31 -7.81 -6.63 -13.41
C ALA A 31 -8.28 -8.00 -13.93
N GLY A 32 -9.23 -8.60 -13.21
CA GLY A 32 -9.76 -9.93 -13.52
C GLY A 32 -8.79 -11.09 -13.24
N ALA A 33 -7.73 -10.86 -12.46
CA ALA A 33 -6.92 -11.93 -11.90
C ALA A 33 -7.48 -12.37 -10.54
N ASP A 34 -7.50 -13.69 -10.31
CA ASP A 34 -7.70 -14.30 -8.98
C ASP A 34 -6.44 -14.20 -8.09
N GLY A 35 -5.46 -13.38 -8.49
CA GLY A 35 -4.21 -13.17 -7.77
C GLY A 35 -4.39 -12.29 -6.54
N GLY A 36 -3.35 -12.25 -5.70
CA GLY A 36 -3.34 -11.42 -4.51
C GLY A 36 -3.25 -9.92 -4.82
N TRP A 37 -3.65 -9.12 -3.84
CA TRP A 37 -3.63 -7.67 -3.81
C TRP A 37 -2.25 -7.15 -3.40
N SER A 38 -1.73 -6.22 -4.18
CA SER A 38 -0.54 -5.46 -3.82
C SER A 38 -0.94 -4.29 -2.93
N LEU A 39 -0.09 -4.00 -1.94
CA LEU A 39 -0.18 -2.82 -1.11
C LEU A 39 1.04 -1.94 -1.38
N GLU A 40 0.78 -0.67 -1.63
CA GLU A 40 1.77 0.37 -1.75
C GLU A 40 1.34 1.56 -0.88
N VAL A 41 2.29 2.16 -0.19
CA VAL A 41 2.08 3.39 0.58
C VAL A 41 3.04 4.43 0.06
N ILE A 42 2.49 5.54 -0.42
CA ILE A 42 3.23 6.66 -0.99
C ILE A 42 3.16 7.82 0.00
N SER A 43 4.32 8.28 0.45
CA SER A 43 4.42 9.45 1.31
C SER A 43 4.28 10.75 0.50
N GLU A 44 4.07 11.89 1.18
CA GLU A 44 4.08 13.21 0.52
C GLU A 44 5.43 13.57 -0.13
N ASN A 45 6.50 12.86 0.24
CA ASN A 45 7.83 13.01 -0.36
C ASN A 45 8.06 12.12 -1.59
N ASP A 46 7.01 11.44 -2.08
CA ASP A 46 7.10 10.44 -3.15
C ASP A 46 7.93 9.19 -2.76
N ASP A 47 8.12 8.95 -1.44
CA ASP A 47 8.72 7.71 -0.96
C ASP A 47 7.71 6.57 -1.05
N LEU A 48 8.13 5.44 -1.61
CA LEU A 48 7.29 4.27 -1.83
C LEU A 48 7.66 3.16 -0.85
N THR A 49 6.69 2.77 -0.03
CA THR A 49 6.76 1.53 0.77
C THR A 49 5.89 0.48 0.10
N THR A 50 6.46 -0.70 -0.13
CA THR A 50 5.76 -1.83 -0.76
C THR A 50 6.03 -3.11 0.01
N TRP A 51 5.08 -4.04 -0.02
CA TRP A 51 5.18 -5.34 0.62
C TRP A 51 5.57 -6.39 -0.42
N GLU A 52 6.49 -7.28 -0.07
CA GLU A 52 7.01 -8.29 -1.00
C GLU A 52 5.97 -9.34 -1.40
N GLU A 53 5.12 -9.73 -0.46
CA GLU A 53 4.08 -10.74 -0.67
C GLU A 53 2.70 -10.08 -0.88
N PRO A 54 1.96 -10.48 -1.94
CA PRO A 54 0.63 -9.97 -2.16
C PRO A 54 -0.38 -10.60 -1.19
N PHE A 55 -1.39 -9.82 -0.80
CA PHE A 55 -2.41 -10.21 0.16
C PHE A 55 -3.56 -10.99 -0.49
N PRO A 56 -4.19 -11.94 0.20
CA PRO A 56 -5.33 -12.68 -0.36
C PRO A 56 -6.55 -11.78 -0.64
N THR A 57 -6.74 -10.75 0.18
CA THR A 57 -7.84 -9.78 0.08
C THR A 57 -7.32 -8.35 0.23
N ASP A 58 -8.07 -7.39 -0.30
CA ASP A 58 -7.81 -5.97 -0.11
C ASP A 58 -8.00 -5.54 1.34
N GLU A 59 -8.93 -6.16 2.08
CA GLU A 59 -9.08 -5.96 3.52
C GLU A 59 -7.82 -6.38 4.30
N GLU A 60 -7.21 -7.51 3.96
CA GLU A 60 -5.95 -7.94 4.59
C GLU A 60 -4.80 -6.99 4.26
N ALA A 61 -4.72 -6.48 3.04
CA ALA A 61 -3.75 -5.44 2.68
C ALA A 61 -3.97 -4.18 3.55
N PHE A 62 -5.20 -3.68 3.64
CA PHE A 62 -5.48 -2.50 4.44
C PHE A 62 -5.24 -2.72 5.95
N ASN A 63 -5.55 -3.91 6.46
CA ASN A 63 -5.27 -4.27 7.85
C ASN A 63 -3.76 -4.29 8.14
N GLU A 64 -2.93 -4.74 7.20
CA GLU A 64 -1.47 -4.69 7.36
C GLU A 64 -0.94 -3.25 7.38
N PHE A 65 -1.49 -2.38 6.54
CA PHE A 65 -1.23 -0.94 6.63
C PHE A 65 -1.56 -0.39 8.03
N LEU A 66 -2.77 -0.67 8.53
CA LEU A 66 -3.17 -0.23 9.88
C LEU A 66 -2.30 -0.83 10.99
N ALA A 67 -1.89 -2.10 10.85
CA ALA A 67 -1.00 -2.76 11.80
C ALA A 67 0.39 -2.09 11.84
N THR A 68 0.92 -1.71 10.68
CA THR A 68 2.18 -0.96 10.56
C THR A 68 2.05 0.43 11.18
N VAL A 69 0.95 1.15 10.90
CA VAL A 69 0.65 2.44 11.54
C VAL A 69 0.53 2.30 13.06
N ALA A 70 -0.10 1.24 13.55
CA ALA A 70 -0.24 0.99 14.98
C ALA A 70 1.08 0.62 15.67
N ARG A 71 1.99 -0.08 14.96
CA ARG A 71 3.28 -0.54 15.48
C ARG A 71 4.35 0.55 15.43
N ASP A 72 4.49 1.19 14.29
CA ASP A 72 5.62 2.08 13.95
C ASP A 72 5.20 3.55 13.78
N GLY A 73 3.89 3.81 13.66
CA GLY A 73 3.34 5.14 13.41
C GLY A 73 3.39 5.54 11.94
N LEU A 74 2.54 6.48 11.53
CA LEU A 74 2.47 6.96 10.14
C LEU A 74 3.78 7.62 9.68
N ARG A 75 4.58 8.16 10.60
CA ARG A 75 5.92 8.74 10.33
C ARG A 75 6.91 7.71 9.79
N SER A 76 6.72 6.42 10.09
CA SER A 76 7.64 5.36 9.64
C SER A 76 7.75 5.29 8.12
N PHE A 77 6.71 5.69 7.36
CA PHE A 77 6.74 5.71 5.89
C PHE A 77 7.62 6.81 5.28
N PHE A 78 8.11 7.74 6.10
CA PHE A 78 9.03 8.82 5.69
C PHE A 78 10.49 8.50 6.04
N GLU A 79 10.69 7.50 6.90
CA GLU A 79 11.99 7.00 7.30
C GLU A 79 12.26 5.79 6.42
N VAL A 80 12.73 6.05 5.18
CA VAL A 80 13.09 5.00 4.21
C VAL A 80 14.13 4.08 4.85
N ASP A 81 13.69 3.01 5.50
CA ASP A 81 14.54 1.89 5.85
C ASP A 81 14.44 0.90 4.69
N PRO A 82 15.49 0.75 3.85
CA PRO A 82 15.48 -0.13 2.68
C PRO A 82 15.53 -1.63 3.08
N SER A 83 14.99 -1.99 4.24
CA SER A 83 15.15 -3.29 4.87
C SER A 83 13.98 -3.63 5.80
N VAL A 84 12.75 -3.62 5.28
CA VAL A 84 11.80 -4.64 5.74
C VAL A 84 12.11 -5.88 4.90
N HIS A 85 12.77 -6.84 5.56
CA HIS A 85 13.26 -8.12 5.06
C HIS A 85 12.36 -9.26 5.51
#